data_AF-B6HJ10-F1
#
_entry.id   AF-B6HJ10-F1
#
_cell.length_a   1.000
_cell.length_b   1.000
_cell.length_c   1.000
_cell.angle_alpha   90.00
_cell.angle_beta   90.00
_cell.angle_gamma   90.00
#
_symmetry.space_group_name_H-M   'P 1'
#
loop_
_entity.id
_entity.type
_entity.pdbx_description
1 polymer ?
#
loop_
_entity_poly.entity_id
_entity_poly.type
_entity_poly.pdbx_seq_one_letter_code
_entity_poly.pdbx_strand_id
1 'polypeptide(L)'
;MDSLNWKTDIDNDKEVPKINWTALQEFVINLRNSKSEKPTTRNCHIHEKYNLGGLHLARILEFDDGMKWIARIQLHKLTSELEKRLFHEISTLSILHEQTDVPVPEVYGYETNPDLIGRAFMIMQFIPGNTGTDFTSFRSKDIPPQFQAKFYHEMARIHASLTTSKAFDIPSPSNKDDVIESTGDYPRRIKEHRFDITVRNEGPFPLKHADFLHSNVIVDAEFNVLSIIDWEHAGTVPWERVEFPMFLYTLPPALDFPWRYDDDGKPLADDTRKLWEKREEYVRSVAEAEKEMASDDGLSSILGSIYYQNLSSCYTRALDDFTPDRSVGVPINKGNED
;
A
#
# COMPACT_ATOMS: atom_id res chain seq x y z
N MET A 1 10.26 -12.97 -21.89
CA MET A 1 9.07 -12.26 -22.40
C MET A 1 8.01 -12.45 -21.34
N ASP A 2 8.04 -11.56 -20.36
CA ASP A 2 7.35 -11.71 -19.10
C ASP A 2 5.86 -11.49 -19.32
N SER A 3 5.10 -12.57 -19.23
CA SER A 3 3.65 -12.53 -19.44
C SER A 3 3.01 -11.86 -18.23
N LEU A 4 2.75 -10.56 -18.33
CA LEU A 4 1.86 -9.86 -17.40
C LEU A 4 0.53 -10.62 -17.30
N ASN A 5 0.12 -10.97 -16.08
CA ASN A 5 -1.10 -11.70 -15.77
C ASN A 5 -2.34 -10.79 -15.83
N TRP A 6 -2.57 -10.17 -16.99
CA TRP A 6 -3.58 -9.14 -17.19
C TRP A 6 -4.71 -9.66 -18.08
N LYS A 7 -5.92 -9.13 -17.88
CA LYS A 7 -7.09 -9.46 -18.69
C LYS A 7 -6.90 -8.97 -20.13
N THR A 8 -7.58 -9.62 -21.06
CA THR A 8 -7.72 -9.21 -22.46
C THR A 8 -9.21 -9.01 -22.76
N ASP A 9 -9.56 -8.34 -23.86
CA ASP A 9 -10.95 -8.08 -24.30
C ASP A 9 -11.70 -7.02 -23.47
N ILE A 10 -11.09 -5.84 -23.34
CA ILE A 10 -11.64 -4.73 -22.55
C ILE A 10 -13.00 -4.22 -23.06
N ASP A 11 -13.25 -4.32 -24.37
CA ASP A 11 -14.45 -3.75 -25.01
C ASP A 11 -15.74 -4.47 -24.59
N ASN A 12 -15.62 -5.71 -24.10
CA ASN A 12 -16.75 -6.51 -23.60
C ASN A 12 -16.86 -6.49 -22.07
N ASP A 13 -15.93 -5.84 -21.35
CA ASP A 13 -15.95 -5.75 -19.89
C ASP A 13 -16.93 -4.67 -19.42
N LYS A 14 -18.03 -5.09 -18.80
CA LYS A 14 -19.10 -4.20 -18.35
C LYS A 14 -18.69 -3.30 -17.17
N GLU A 15 -17.61 -3.64 -16.48
CA GLU A 15 -17.07 -2.85 -15.37
C GLU A 15 -16.29 -1.63 -15.90
N VAL A 16 -15.83 -1.68 -17.15
CA VAL A 16 -15.04 -0.62 -17.76
C VAL A 16 -15.96 0.53 -18.20
N PRO A 17 -15.74 1.75 -17.70
CA PRO A 17 -16.53 2.89 -18.13
C PRO A 17 -16.21 3.29 -19.57
N LYS A 18 -17.12 4.04 -20.20
CA LYS A 18 -16.83 4.69 -21.48
C LYS A 18 -15.69 5.69 -21.28
N ILE A 19 -14.60 5.49 -22.01
CA ILE A 19 -13.39 6.30 -21.97
C ILE A 19 -13.11 6.84 -23.38
N ASN A 20 -12.78 8.13 -23.48
CA ASN A 20 -12.30 8.71 -24.74
C ASN A 20 -10.80 8.38 -24.92
N TRP A 21 -10.52 7.23 -25.53
CA TRP A 21 -9.15 6.75 -25.74
C TRP A 21 -8.32 7.67 -26.64
N THR A 22 -8.93 8.31 -27.65
CA THR A 22 -8.24 9.26 -28.53
C THR A 22 -7.74 10.47 -27.74
N ALA A 23 -8.58 11.05 -26.88
CA ALA A 23 -8.17 12.17 -26.03
C ALA A 23 -7.06 11.78 -25.04
N LEU A 24 -7.10 10.55 -24.50
CA LEU A 24 -6.03 10.04 -23.65
C LEU A 24 -4.70 9.95 -24.41
N GLN A 25 -4.71 9.43 -25.64
CA GLN A 25 -3.52 9.32 -26.50
C GLN A 25 -2.92 10.71 -26.79
N GLU A 26 -3.75 11.68 -27.17
CA GLU A 26 -3.31 13.06 -27.42
C GLU A 26 -2.69 13.69 -26.16
N PHE A 27 -3.33 13.52 -24.99
CA PHE A 27 -2.81 14.00 -23.73
C PHE A 27 -1.42 13.45 -23.42
N VAL A 28 -1.23 12.13 -23.51
CA VAL A 28 0.05 11.51 -23.13
C VAL A 28 1.18 11.81 -24.12
N ILE A 29 0.86 11.96 -25.41
CA ILE A 29 1.84 12.42 -26.42
C ILE A 29 2.29 13.84 -26.09
N ASN A 30 1.36 14.74 -25.78
CA ASN A 30 1.66 16.13 -25.41
C ASN A 30 2.46 16.19 -24.09
N LEU A 31 2.06 15.43 -23.08
CA LEU A 31 2.75 15.32 -21.80
C LEU A 31 4.20 14.83 -21.97
N ARG A 32 4.42 13.83 -22.83
CA ARG A 32 5.76 13.32 -23.11
C ARG A 32 6.63 14.32 -23.84
N ASN A 33 6.07 14.98 -24.84
CA ASN A 33 6.79 16.00 -25.60
C ASN A 33 7.12 17.23 -24.75
N SER A 34 6.28 17.63 -23.79
CA SER A 34 6.55 18.78 -22.91
C SER A 34 7.70 18.51 -21.92
N LYS A 35 7.94 17.24 -21.57
CA LYS A 35 9.05 16.80 -20.72
C LYS A 35 10.35 16.55 -21.48
N SER A 36 10.35 16.59 -22.82
CA SER A 36 11.52 16.28 -23.64
C SER A 36 12.16 17.53 -24.23
N GLU A 37 13.50 17.60 -24.19
CA GLU A 37 14.25 18.65 -24.88
C GLU A 37 14.11 18.58 -26.41
N LYS A 38 13.76 17.40 -26.95
CA LYS A 38 13.60 17.15 -28.39
C LYS A 38 12.28 16.40 -28.65
N PRO A 39 11.15 17.12 -28.74
CA PRO A 39 9.84 16.50 -28.90
C PRO A 39 9.74 15.79 -30.25
N THR A 40 9.75 14.45 -30.21
CA THR A 40 9.71 13.57 -31.39
C THR A 40 8.59 12.54 -31.34
N THR A 41 7.87 12.43 -30.21
CA THR A 41 6.79 11.47 -30.03
C THR A 41 5.61 11.87 -30.92
N ARG A 42 5.15 10.95 -31.77
CA ARG A 42 4.02 11.19 -32.69
C ARG A 42 2.85 10.26 -32.41
N ASN A 43 3.12 9.08 -31.86
CA ASN A 43 2.11 8.09 -31.59
C ASN A 43 2.27 7.48 -30.19
N CYS A 44 1.15 6.95 -29.70
CA CYS A 44 1.06 6.19 -28.47
C CYS A 44 0.04 5.06 -28.69
N HIS A 45 0.49 3.81 -28.59
CA HIS A 45 -0.36 2.63 -28.68
C HIS A 45 -0.82 2.22 -27.28
N ILE A 46 -2.14 2.14 -27.07
CA ILE A 46 -2.71 1.61 -25.83
C ILE A 46 -2.91 0.11 -25.99
N HIS A 47 -2.23 -0.68 -25.16
CA HIS A 47 -2.32 -2.15 -25.22
C HIS A 47 -3.72 -2.66 -24.89
N GLU A 48 -4.14 -3.74 -25.53
CA GLU A 48 -5.41 -4.43 -25.24
C GLU A 48 -5.45 -5.02 -23.82
N LYS A 49 -4.28 -5.37 -23.28
CA LYS A 49 -4.15 -5.88 -21.92
C LYS A 49 -4.48 -4.81 -20.91
N TYR A 50 -5.25 -5.20 -19.89
CA TYR A 50 -5.67 -4.30 -18.83
C TYR A 50 -5.76 -5.03 -17.49
N ASN A 51 -5.66 -4.26 -16.41
CA ASN A 51 -5.92 -4.74 -15.06
C ASN A 51 -7.03 -3.89 -14.42
N LEU A 52 -7.93 -4.54 -13.69
CA LEU A 52 -8.99 -3.90 -12.93
C LEU A 52 -8.74 -4.17 -11.44
N GLY A 53 -8.56 -3.10 -10.68
CA GLY A 53 -8.67 -3.12 -9.22
C GLY A 53 -10.08 -2.73 -8.78
N GLY A 54 -10.27 -2.55 -7.46
CA GLY A 54 -11.55 -2.16 -6.90
C GLY A 54 -12.01 -0.75 -7.33
N LEU A 55 -11.07 0.17 -7.56
CA LEU A 55 -11.38 1.57 -7.89
C LEU A 55 -10.83 2.04 -9.24
N HIS A 56 -9.87 1.31 -9.81
CA HIS A 56 -9.08 1.79 -10.93
C HIS A 56 -8.90 0.75 -12.04
N LEU A 57 -8.85 1.26 -13.26
CA LEU A 57 -8.41 0.57 -14.47
C LEU A 57 -6.96 0.96 -14.79
N ALA A 58 -6.09 -0.02 -14.96
CA ALA A 58 -4.72 0.19 -15.44
C ALA A 58 -4.56 -0.23 -16.91
N ARG A 59 -3.94 0.63 -17.72
CA ARG A 59 -3.63 0.39 -19.14
C ARG A 59 -2.16 0.71 -19.44
N ILE A 60 -1.53 -0.14 -20.25
CA ILE A 60 -0.17 0.10 -20.75
C ILE A 60 -0.24 1.01 -21.97
N LEU A 61 0.56 2.05 -21.94
CA LEU A 61 0.79 3.00 -23.02
C LEU A 61 2.19 2.73 -23.57
N GLU A 62 2.33 2.45 -24.87
CA GLU A 62 3.62 2.23 -25.53
C GLU A 62 3.85 3.27 -26.63
N PHE A 63 5.00 3.93 -26.60
CA PHE A 63 5.35 4.97 -27.55
C PHE A 63 6.21 4.44 -28.72
N ASP A 64 6.43 5.29 -29.71
CA ASP A 64 7.20 4.98 -30.95
C ASP A 64 8.60 4.40 -30.72
N ASP A 65 9.23 4.73 -29.60
CA ASP A 65 10.57 4.29 -29.21
C ASP A 65 10.56 3.07 -28.27
N GLY A 66 9.40 2.46 -28.04
CA GLY A 66 9.21 1.30 -27.17
C GLY A 66 9.16 1.63 -25.68
N MET A 67 9.25 2.90 -25.29
CA MET A 67 9.04 3.32 -23.90
C MET A 67 7.60 3.04 -23.49
N LYS A 68 7.40 2.59 -22.25
CA LYS A 68 6.07 2.24 -21.71
C LYS A 68 5.74 3.07 -20.48
N TRP A 69 4.49 3.53 -20.40
CA TRP A 69 3.89 4.17 -19.23
C TRP A 69 2.59 3.44 -18.84
N ILE A 70 2.07 3.72 -17.66
CA ILE A 70 0.75 3.26 -17.20
C ILE A 70 -0.21 4.43 -17.11
N ALA A 71 -1.40 4.26 -17.68
CA ALA A 71 -2.57 5.07 -17.33
C ALA A 71 -3.37 4.33 -16.26
N ARG A 72 -3.52 4.94 -15.08
CA ARG A 72 -4.42 4.50 -14.01
C ARG A 72 -5.65 5.42 -14.02
N ILE A 73 -6.80 4.86 -14.37
CA ILE A 73 -8.04 5.58 -14.65
C ILE A 73 -9.08 5.19 -13.60
N GLN A 74 -9.77 6.16 -13.00
CA GLN A 74 -10.83 5.86 -12.03
C GLN A 74 -12.03 5.19 -12.73
N LEU A 75 -12.56 4.11 -12.13
CA LEU A 75 -13.76 3.42 -12.63
C LEU A 75 -15.02 4.24 -12.37
N HIS A 76 -15.11 4.84 -11.19
CA HIS A 76 -16.25 5.63 -10.75
C HIS A 76 -16.18 7.07 -11.27
N LYS A 77 -17.35 7.73 -11.33
CA LYS A 77 -17.37 9.18 -11.60
C LYS A 77 -16.73 9.92 -10.43
N LEU A 78 -15.98 10.97 -10.76
CA LEU A 78 -15.31 11.77 -9.76
C LEU A 78 -16.31 12.35 -8.75
N THR A 79 -15.99 12.18 -7.48
CA THR A 79 -16.61 12.89 -6.36
C THR A 79 -15.52 13.70 -5.66
N SER A 80 -15.88 14.70 -4.87
CA SER A 80 -14.90 15.49 -4.11
C SER A 80 -14.01 14.62 -3.21
N GLU A 81 -14.53 13.49 -2.71
CA GLU A 81 -13.77 12.52 -1.92
C GLU A 81 -12.75 11.76 -2.78
N LEU A 82 -13.15 11.27 -3.95
CA LEU A 82 -12.24 10.57 -4.89
C LEU A 82 -11.17 11.52 -5.46
N GLU A 83 -11.50 12.80 -5.60
CA GLU A 83 -10.54 13.84 -5.98
C GLU A 83 -9.48 14.05 -4.91
N LYS A 84 -9.91 14.23 -3.64
CA LYS A 84 -8.99 14.31 -2.49
C LYS A 84 -8.07 13.09 -2.41
N ARG A 85 -8.62 11.88 -2.60
CA ARG A 85 -7.83 10.62 -2.59
C ARG A 85 -6.81 10.56 -3.71
N LEU A 86 -7.18 10.93 -4.93
CA LEU A 86 -6.23 10.98 -6.05
C LEU A 86 -5.10 11.96 -5.77
N PHE A 87 -5.42 13.14 -5.25
CA PHE A 87 -4.42 14.14 -4.89
C PHE A 87 -3.50 13.67 -3.76
N HIS A 88 -4.05 13.01 -2.74
CA HIS A 88 -3.26 12.40 -1.67
C HIS A 88 -2.30 11.35 -2.22
N GLU A 89 -2.78 10.43 -3.05
CA GLU A 89 -1.94 9.38 -3.65
C GLU A 89 -0.78 9.98 -4.46
N ILE A 90 -1.07 10.96 -5.33
CA ILE A 90 -0.04 11.64 -6.14
C ILE A 90 0.98 12.33 -5.24
N SER A 91 0.52 13.03 -4.19
CA SER A 91 1.39 13.74 -3.26
C SER A 91 2.29 12.78 -2.49
N THR A 92 1.74 11.67 -2.00
CA THR A 92 2.50 10.63 -1.31
C THR A 92 3.56 10.01 -2.21
N LEU A 93 3.20 9.66 -3.46
CA LEU A 93 4.14 9.13 -4.44
C LEU A 93 5.27 10.12 -4.74
N SER A 94 4.96 11.41 -4.92
CA SER A 94 5.98 12.45 -5.16
C SER A 94 6.95 12.57 -3.99
N ILE A 95 6.44 12.64 -2.75
CA ILE A 95 7.27 12.75 -1.56
C ILE A 95 8.16 11.53 -1.38
N LEU A 96 7.61 10.33 -1.57
CA LEU A 96 8.39 9.08 -1.48
C LEU A 96 9.49 9.03 -2.53
N HIS A 97 9.17 9.39 -3.77
CA HIS A 97 10.13 9.40 -4.87
C HIS A 97 11.26 10.42 -4.66
N GLU A 98 10.96 11.59 -4.10
CA GLU A 98 11.94 12.68 -3.91
C GLU A 98 12.76 12.53 -2.63
N GLN A 99 12.19 11.96 -1.57
CA GLN A 99 12.74 12.08 -0.21
C GLN A 99 13.08 10.73 0.44
N THR A 100 12.87 9.61 -0.26
CA THR A 100 13.18 8.27 0.27
C THR A 100 13.78 7.38 -0.82
N ASP A 101 14.42 6.29 -0.39
CA ASP A 101 14.87 5.23 -1.29
C ASP A 101 13.78 4.15 -1.50
N VAL A 102 12.54 4.41 -1.06
CA VAL A 102 11.43 3.47 -1.25
C VAL A 102 11.10 3.41 -2.74
N PRO A 103 11.13 2.22 -3.36
CA PRO A 103 10.85 2.10 -4.78
C PRO A 103 9.36 2.33 -5.04
N VAL A 104 9.02 3.46 -5.67
CA VAL A 104 7.64 3.84 -6.05
C VAL A 104 7.62 4.29 -7.51
N PRO A 105 6.49 4.14 -8.22
CA PRO A 105 6.40 4.60 -9.60
C PRO A 105 6.44 6.13 -9.68
N GLU A 106 7.23 6.67 -10.59
CA GLU A 106 7.22 8.11 -10.89
C GLU A 106 5.87 8.51 -11.51
N VAL A 107 5.26 9.60 -11.03
CA VAL A 107 4.05 10.17 -11.62
C VAL A 107 4.45 11.21 -12.67
N TYR A 108 4.11 10.97 -13.94
CA TYR A 108 4.43 11.89 -15.02
C TYR A 108 3.43 13.02 -15.15
N GLY A 109 2.15 12.75 -14.89
CA GLY A 109 1.09 13.75 -14.97
C GLY A 109 -0.26 13.15 -14.61
N TYR A 110 -1.27 13.99 -14.44
CA TYR A 110 -2.61 13.58 -14.07
C TYR A 110 -3.64 14.58 -14.57
N GLU A 111 -4.91 14.17 -14.59
CA GLU A 111 -6.05 15.03 -14.89
C GLU A 111 -7.20 14.65 -13.95
N THR A 112 -7.73 15.64 -13.24
CA THR A 112 -8.89 15.47 -12.37
C THR A 112 -10.18 15.82 -13.09
N ASN A 113 -10.17 16.69 -14.10
CA ASN A 113 -11.37 17.02 -14.85
C ASN A 113 -11.83 15.82 -15.69
N PRO A 114 -13.01 15.22 -15.41
CA PRO A 114 -13.51 14.10 -16.19
C PRO A 114 -13.89 14.49 -17.62
N ASP A 115 -13.93 15.77 -18.00
CA ASP A 115 -14.30 16.19 -19.37
C ASP A 115 -13.35 15.67 -20.46
N LEU A 116 -12.06 15.46 -20.12
CA LEU A 116 -11.05 15.07 -21.11
C LEU A 116 -11.30 13.64 -21.63
N ILE A 117 -11.38 12.67 -20.73
CA ILE A 117 -11.55 11.25 -21.10
C ILE A 117 -12.82 10.60 -20.56
N GLY A 118 -13.65 11.33 -19.84
CA GLY A 118 -14.81 10.84 -19.11
C GLY A 118 -14.52 10.49 -17.65
N ARG A 119 -13.26 10.45 -17.22
CA ARG A 119 -12.80 10.00 -15.89
C ARG A 119 -11.54 10.75 -15.48
N ALA A 120 -11.32 10.86 -14.17
CA ALA A 120 -10.03 11.29 -13.63
C ALA A 120 -9.00 10.16 -13.80
N PHE A 121 -7.74 10.53 -14.00
CA PHE A 121 -6.67 9.56 -14.22
C PHE A 121 -5.29 10.13 -13.83
N MET A 122 -4.34 9.24 -13.63
CA MET A 122 -2.92 9.56 -13.57
C MET A 122 -2.10 8.73 -14.54
N ILE A 123 -1.01 9.31 -15.00
CA ILE A 123 -0.01 8.72 -15.90
C ILE A 123 1.26 8.54 -15.10
N MET A 124 1.75 7.31 -15.02
CA MET A 124 2.89 6.95 -14.18
C MET A 124 3.85 5.99 -14.89
N GLN A 125 5.02 5.81 -14.28
CA GLN A 125 6.04 4.88 -14.72
C GLN A 125 5.48 3.46 -14.87
N PHE A 126 5.83 2.80 -15.97
CA PHE A 126 5.63 1.37 -16.11
C PHE A 126 6.78 0.63 -15.43
N ILE A 127 6.44 -0.25 -14.48
CA ILE A 127 7.40 -1.13 -13.83
C ILE A 127 7.28 -2.53 -14.46
N PRO A 128 8.33 -3.04 -15.12
CA PRO A 128 8.29 -4.32 -15.83
C PRO A 128 8.40 -5.50 -14.86
N GLY A 129 7.32 -5.79 -14.12
CA GLY A 129 7.22 -6.92 -13.21
C GLY A 129 5.77 -7.35 -12.99
N ASN A 130 5.57 -8.39 -12.16
CA ASN A 130 4.24 -8.82 -11.73
C ASN A 130 4.05 -8.56 -10.23
N THR A 131 2.80 -8.58 -9.77
CA THR A 131 2.54 -8.49 -8.33
C THR A 131 3.05 -9.75 -7.63
N GLY A 132 3.43 -9.65 -6.35
CA GLY A 132 3.85 -10.83 -5.58
C GLY A 132 2.79 -11.94 -5.60
N THR A 133 1.50 -11.59 -5.65
CA THR A 133 0.39 -12.56 -5.75
C THR A 133 0.41 -13.38 -7.03
N ASP A 134 0.90 -12.84 -8.15
CA ASP A 134 0.98 -13.57 -9.43
C ASP A 134 1.95 -14.75 -9.39
N PHE A 135 2.90 -14.70 -8.45
CA PHE A 135 3.88 -15.77 -8.22
C PHE A 135 3.49 -16.70 -7.06
N THR A 136 2.41 -16.38 -6.33
CA THR A 136 1.84 -17.27 -5.33
C THR A 136 0.74 -18.13 -5.95
N SER A 137 0.58 -19.38 -5.49
CA SER A 137 -0.59 -20.17 -5.90
C SER A 137 -1.87 -19.47 -5.44
N PHE A 138 -2.96 -19.56 -6.22
CA PHE A 138 -4.27 -18.91 -6.04
C PHE A 138 -4.95 -19.13 -4.65
N ARG A 139 -4.28 -19.82 -3.71
CA ARG A 139 -4.73 -20.15 -2.36
C ARG A 139 -3.65 -20.01 -1.27
N SER A 140 -2.39 -19.76 -1.61
CA SER A 140 -1.33 -19.56 -0.62
C SER A 140 -0.98 -18.09 -0.56
N LYS A 141 -1.11 -17.48 0.63
CA LYS A 141 -0.64 -16.12 0.92
C LYS A 141 0.90 -16.07 1.07
N ASP A 142 1.58 -17.15 0.73
CA ASP A 142 2.98 -17.36 1.08
C ASP A 142 3.86 -17.11 -0.13
N ILE A 143 4.79 -16.20 0.05
CA ILE A 143 5.94 -16.02 -0.85
C ILE A 143 6.67 -17.38 -0.96
N PRO A 144 7.09 -17.79 -2.18
CA PRO A 144 7.80 -19.04 -2.36
C PRO A 144 8.96 -19.20 -1.37
N PRO A 145 9.09 -20.35 -0.68
CA PRO A 145 10.01 -20.51 0.45
C PRO A 145 11.45 -20.09 0.15
N GLN A 146 11.93 -20.32 -1.08
CA GLN A 146 13.28 -19.97 -1.51
C GLN A 146 13.54 -18.45 -1.58
N PHE A 147 12.49 -17.63 -1.71
CA PHE A 147 12.60 -16.17 -1.79
C PHE A 147 12.17 -15.46 -0.51
N GLN A 148 11.51 -16.17 0.40
CA GLN A 148 10.89 -15.59 1.60
C GLN A 148 11.85 -14.76 2.45
N ALA A 149 13.03 -15.29 2.78
CA ALA A 149 14.00 -14.58 3.62
C ALA A 149 14.48 -13.28 2.96
N LYS A 150 14.84 -13.34 1.67
CA LYS A 150 15.27 -12.18 0.88
C LYS A 150 14.16 -11.12 0.79
N PHE A 151 12.93 -11.56 0.49
CA PHE A 151 11.78 -10.67 0.37
C PHE A 151 11.44 -10.00 1.70
N TYR A 152 11.45 -10.74 2.82
CA TYR A 152 11.19 -10.17 4.15
C TYR A 152 12.25 -9.17 4.57
N HIS A 153 13.52 -9.44 4.27
CA HIS A 153 14.60 -8.51 4.52
C HIS A 153 14.41 -7.20 3.74
N GLU A 154 14.09 -7.27 2.45
CA GLU A 154 13.85 -6.06 1.64
C GLU A 154 12.60 -5.29 2.10
N MET A 155 11.51 -6.00 2.45
CA MET A 155 10.32 -5.37 3.01
C MET A 155 10.59 -4.72 4.38
N ALA A 156 11.47 -5.31 5.21
CA ALA A 156 11.91 -4.71 6.46
C ALA A 156 12.69 -3.41 6.24
N ARG A 157 13.60 -3.40 5.25
CA ARG A 157 14.33 -2.21 4.83
C ARG A 157 13.40 -1.10 4.34
N ILE A 158 12.43 -1.44 3.49
CA ILE A 158 11.41 -0.49 3.02
C ILE A 158 10.57 0.04 4.19
N HIS A 159 10.14 -0.83 5.10
CA HIS A 159 9.34 -0.44 6.25
C HIS A 159 10.12 0.53 7.16
N ALA A 160 11.41 0.26 7.41
CA ALA A 160 12.29 1.18 8.11
C ALA A 160 12.32 2.54 7.38
N SER A 161 12.60 2.57 6.07
CA SER A 161 12.66 3.80 5.29
C SER A 161 11.37 4.64 5.35
N LEU A 162 10.19 4.01 5.44
CA LEU A 162 8.91 4.72 5.57
C LEU A 162 8.73 5.41 6.92
N THR A 163 9.35 4.88 7.96
CA THR A 163 9.23 5.36 9.35
C THR A 163 10.34 6.33 9.75
N THR A 164 11.47 6.31 9.05
CA THR A 164 12.64 7.13 9.38
C THR A 164 12.70 8.44 8.60
N SER A 165 11.90 8.57 7.54
CA SER A 165 11.94 9.75 6.69
C SER A 165 11.41 10.99 7.41
N LYS A 166 12.29 12.00 7.55
CA LYS A 166 11.94 13.35 8.01
C LYS A 166 10.99 14.08 7.06
N ALA A 167 10.72 13.52 5.87
CA ALA A 167 9.77 14.04 4.91
C ALA A 167 8.35 14.22 5.49
N PHE A 168 8.03 13.42 6.50
CA PHE A 168 6.72 13.40 7.15
C PHE A 168 6.71 14.15 8.49
N ASP A 169 7.67 15.06 8.73
CA ASP A 169 7.57 16.15 9.71
C ASP A 169 6.46 17.13 9.26
N ILE A 170 5.24 16.62 9.17
CA ILE A 170 4.05 17.43 9.07
C ILE A 170 3.98 18.14 10.42
N PRO A 171 4.09 19.49 10.47
CA PRO A 171 3.92 20.22 11.72
C PRO A 171 2.59 19.76 12.33
N SER A 172 2.55 19.51 13.65
CA SER A 172 1.28 19.36 14.37
C SER A 172 0.35 20.46 13.84
N PRO A 173 -0.74 20.11 13.15
CA PRO A 173 -1.49 21.09 12.40
C PRO A 173 -2.03 22.11 13.39
N SER A 174 -1.71 23.37 13.12
CA SER A 174 -2.17 24.53 13.88
C SER A 174 -3.70 24.65 13.88
N ASN A 175 -4.39 23.91 13.02
CA ASN A 175 -5.83 23.74 13.03
C ASN A 175 -6.20 22.33 13.43
N LYS A 176 -6.85 22.23 14.60
CA LYS A 176 -7.43 20.99 15.12
C LYS A 176 -8.50 20.41 14.18
N ASP A 177 -9.07 21.23 13.30
CA ASP A 177 -10.21 20.87 12.46
C ASP A 177 -9.80 20.15 11.15
N ASP A 178 -8.63 20.44 10.58
CA ASP A 178 -8.19 19.85 9.30
C ASP A 178 -7.74 18.37 9.44
N VAL A 179 -7.18 17.99 10.60
CA VAL A 179 -6.91 16.58 10.93
C VAL A 179 -8.20 15.81 11.17
N ILE A 180 -9.20 16.46 11.75
CA ILE A 180 -10.51 15.85 12.00
C ILE A 180 -11.22 15.56 10.67
N GLU A 181 -11.00 16.36 9.63
CA GLU A 181 -11.55 16.10 8.30
C GLU A 181 -10.80 14.99 7.54
N SER A 182 -9.46 14.92 7.68
CA SER A 182 -8.62 13.90 7.01
C SER A 182 -8.57 12.54 7.74
N THR A 183 -8.73 12.51 9.07
CA THR A 183 -8.66 11.29 9.89
C THR A 183 -10.02 10.90 10.51
N GLY A 184 -11.08 11.66 10.21
CA GLY A 184 -12.33 11.61 10.98
C GLY A 184 -12.14 12.15 12.41
N ASP A 185 -13.18 12.06 13.23
CA ASP A 185 -13.27 12.45 14.66
C ASP A 185 -12.29 11.67 15.60
N TYR A 186 -11.18 11.18 15.04
CA TYR A 186 -10.24 10.20 15.57
C TYR A 186 -9.36 10.74 16.72
N PRO A 187 -8.76 11.95 16.66
CA PRO A 187 -8.01 12.49 17.80
C PRO A 187 -8.91 12.82 19.01
N ARG A 188 -10.19 13.15 18.76
CA ARG A 188 -11.17 13.50 19.80
C ARG A 188 -11.58 12.28 20.60
N ARG A 189 -11.87 11.16 19.92
CA ARG A 189 -12.29 9.89 20.54
C ARG A 189 -11.18 9.21 21.34
N ILE A 190 -9.91 9.36 20.92
CA ILE A 190 -8.73 8.89 21.68
C ILE A 190 -8.54 9.72 22.96
N LYS A 191 -8.69 11.04 22.92
CA LYS A 191 -8.59 11.89 24.12
C LYS A 191 -9.67 11.59 25.18
N GLU A 192 -10.86 11.16 24.75
CA GLU A 192 -11.96 10.82 25.65
C GLU A 192 -11.75 9.48 26.39
N HIS A 193 -10.90 8.58 25.84
CA HIS A 193 -10.49 7.33 26.49
C HIS A 193 -9.07 7.48 27.04
N ARG A 194 -8.94 7.87 28.30
CA ARG A 194 -7.65 8.04 29.02
C ARG A 194 -6.86 6.73 29.11
N PHE A 195 -6.17 6.38 28.04
CA PHE A 195 -4.98 5.54 28.07
C PHE A 195 -3.80 6.50 27.86
N ASP A 196 -2.82 6.51 28.75
CA ASP A 196 -1.52 7.16 28.49
C ASP A 196 -0.81 6.33 27.41
N ILE A 197 -1.19 6.56 26.16
CA ILE A 197 -0.78 5.79 24.98
C ILE A 197 0.65 6.14 24.53
N THR A 198 1.28 7.13 25.14
CA THR A 198 2.09 8.04 24.35
C THR A 198 3.59 7.87 24.55
N VAL A 199 4.26 7.20 23.61
CA VAL A 199 5.74 7.14 23.57
C VAL A 199 6.31 8.36 22.86
N ARG A 200 5.63 8.86 21.82
CA ARG A 200 6.11 9.97 20.95
C ARG A 200 4.95 10.87 20.48
N ASN A 201 4.40 11.70 21.38
CA ASN A 201 3.31 12.64 21.04
C ASN A 201 3.74 13.82 20.17
N GLU A 202 5.03 14.10 20.10
CA GLU A 202 5.57 15.30 19.45
C GLU A 202 6.06 15.02 18.03
N GLY A 203 5.86 13.80 17.53
CA GLY A 203 6.36 13.37 16.24
C GLY A 203 7.87 13.09 16.24
N PRO A 204 8.46 12.83 15.05
CA PRO A 204 7.76 12.63 13.78
C PRO A 204 6.86 11.38 13.82
N PHE A 205 5.74 11.44 13.09
CA PHE A 205 4.82 10.31 12.95
C PHE A 205 5.20 9.51 11.69
N PRO A 206 5.34 8.18 11.80
CA PRO A 206 5.71 7.34 10.67
C PRO A 206 4.63 7.34 9.59
N LEU A 207 5.04 7.32 8.32
CA LEU A 207 4.14 7.02 7.21
C LEU A 207 3.81 5.52 7.22
N LYS A 208 2.51 5.18 7.16
CA LYS A 208 2.03 3.80 7.04
C LYS A 208 1.38 3.60 5.67
N HIS A 209 1.79 2.55 4.99
CA HIS A 209 1.05 1.99 3.86
C HIS A 209 -0.14 1.18 4.40
N ALA A 210 -1.36 1.48 3.96
CA ALA A 210 -2.57 0.87 4.53
C ALA A 210 -2.70 -0.63 4.27
N ASP A 211 -2.23 -1.10 3.11
CA ASP A 211 -2.27 -2.50 2.72
C ASP A 211 -0.87 -3.00 2.34
N PHE A 212 0.02 -3.04 3.34
CA PHE A 212 1.41 -3.47 3.16
C PHE A 212 1.51 -4.99 3.01
N LEU A 213 1.12 -5.46 1.82
CA LEU A 213 0.99 -6.86 1.41
C LEU A 213 1.70 -7.10 0.07
N HIS A 214 2.13 -8.33 -0.18
CA HIS A 214 2.83 -8.70 -1.42
C HIS A 214 2.00 -8.51 -2.70
N SER A 215 0.68 -8.38 -2.62
CA SER A 215 -0.19 -8.00 -3.75
C SER A 215 0.07 -6.58 -4.25
N ASN A 216 0.54 -5.70 -3.37
CA ASN A 216 0.84 -4.30 -3.65
C ASN A 216 2.35 -4.08 -3.85
N VAL A 217 3.09 -5.16 -4.13
CA VAL A 217 4.53 -5.14 -4.42
C VAL A 217 4.76 -5.73 -5.80
N ILE A 218 5.35 -4.96 -6.69
CA ILE A 218 5.80 -5.42 -8.00
C ILE A 218 7.19 -6.04 -7.84
N VAL A 219 7.34 -7.27 -8.34
CA VAL A 219 8.59 -8.03 -8.29
C VAL A 219 9.02 -8.56 -9.66
N ASP A 220 10.31 -8.82 -9.83
CA ASP A 220 10.84 -9.59 -10.96
C ASP A 220 10.77 -11.11 -10.73
N ALA A 221 11.26 -11.91 -11.67
CA ALA A 221 11.23 -13.37 -11.61
C ALA A 221 12.05 -13.95 -10.45
N GLU A 222 13.03 -13.18 -9.95
CA GLU A 222 13.89 -13.51 -8.82
C GLU A 222 13.40 -12.87 -7.50
N PHE A 223 12.14 -12.40 -7.47
CA PHE A 223 11.49 -11.78 -6.31
C PHE A 223 12.22 -10.55 -5.75
N ASN A 224 12.98 -9.83 -6.58
CA ASN A 224 13.48 -8.51 -6.21
C ASN A 224 12.30 -7.53 -6.19
N VAL A 225 12.22 -6.69 -5.16
CA VAL A 225 11.22 -5.63 -5.07
C VAL A 225 11.56 -4.54 -6.07
N LEU A 226 10.68 -4.33 -7.05
CA LEU A 226 10.82 -3.30 -8.07
C LEU A 226 10.03 -2.04 -7.73
N SER A 227 8.88 -2.19 -7.06
CA SER A 227 8.03 -1.06 -6.69
C SER A 227 6.94 -1.42 -5.68
N ILE A 228 6.59 -0.49 -4.80
CA ILE A 228 5.40 -0.51 -3.94
C ILE A 228 4.32 0.37 -4.59
N ILE A 229 3.12 -0.19 -4.75
CA ILE A 229 1.98 0.47 -5.40
C ILE A 229 0.79 0.59 -4.45
N ASP A 230 -0.24 1.30 -4.90
CA ASP A 230 -1.52 1.46 -4.20
C ASP A 230 -1.47 2.28 -2.90
N TRP A 231 -1.05 3.54 -3.05
CA TRP A 231 -0.83 4.48 -1.93
C TRP A 231 -2.08 5.31 -1.57
N GLU A 232 -3.25 5.01 -2.14
CA GLU A 232 -4.49 5.80 -1.98
C GLU A 232 -5.02 5.93 -0.54
N HIS A 233 -4.55 5.05 0.36
CA HIS A 233 -4.91 5.02 1.78
C HIS A 233 -3.73 5.22 2.72
N ALA A 234 -2.56 5.61 2.19
CA ALA A 234 -1.40 5.88 3.01
C ALA A 234 -1.60 7.14 3.86
N GLY A 235 -0.98 7.16 5.04
CA GLY A 235 -1.08 8.30 5.95
C GLY A 235 -0.13 8.17 7.12
N THR A 236 0.11 9.28 7.81
CA THR A 236 0.90 9.27 9.04
C THR A 236 0.06 8.73 10.19
N VAL A 237 0.69 7.95 11.06
CA VAL A 237 0.01 7.32 12.20
C VAL A 237 0.83 7.48 13.49
N PRO A 238 0.19 7.47 14.66
CA PRO A 238 0.90 7.24 15.91
C PRO A 238 1.73 5.96 15.84
N TRP A 239 2.90 5.95 16.48
CA TRP A 239 3.80 4.80 16.51
C TRP A 239 3.10 3.54 17.03
N GLU A 240 2.14 3.70 17.93
CA GLU A 240 1.35 2.63 18.53
C GLU A 240 0.37 1.96 17.54
N ARG A 241 0.25 2.47 16.30
CA ARG A 241 -0.52 1.87 15.19
C ARG A 241 0.33 1.18 14.12
N VAL A 242 1.64 1.15 14.32
CA VAL A 242 2.55 0.48 13.39
C VAL A 242 2.45 -1.02 13.62
N GLU A 243 2.19 -1.74 12.54
CA GLU A 243 1.93 -3.18 12.53
C GLU A 243 2.92 -3.88 11.61
N PHE A 244 3.12 -5.17 11.83
CA PHE A 244 3.78 -6.02 10.85
C PHE A 244 3.09 -5.94 9.48
N PRO A 245 3.84 -6.17 8.38
CA PRO A 245 3.23 -6.43 7.08
C PRO A 245 2.15 -7.50 7.17
N MET A 246 1.12 -7.41 6.33
CA MET A 246 -0.10 -8.23 6.45
C MET A 246 0.17 -9.75 6.29
N PHE A 247 1.23 -10.12 5.58
CA PHE A 247 1.66 -11.52 5.45
C PHE A 247 2.34 -12.08 6.73
N LEU A 248 2.65 -11.23 7.70
CA LEU A 248 3.11 -11.58 9.05
C LEU A 248 2.04 -11.32 10.12
N TYR A 249 0.78 -11.13 9.73
CA TYR A 249 -0.29 -10.88 10.70
C TYR A 249 -0.62 -12.12 11.54
N THR A 250 -0.71 -11.95 12.85
CA THR A 250 -1.29 -12.90 13.80
C THR A 250 -2.23 -12.15 14.73
N LEU A 251 -3.31 -12.81 15.12
CA LEU A 251 -4.16 -12.30 16.19
C LEU A 251 -3.33 -12.26 17.49
N PRO A 252 -3.27 -11.12 18.20
CA PRO A 252 -2.51 -11.07 19.44
C PRO A 252 -3.16 -11.92 20.53
N PRO A 253 -2.38 -12.51 21.46
CA PRO A 253 -2.93 -13.38 22.51
C PRO A 253 -4.03 -12.73 23.35
N ALA A 254 -3.94 -11.41 23.57
CA ALA A 254 -4.95 -10.65 24.31
C ALA A 254 -6.33 -10.60 23.63
N LEU A 255 -6.39 -10.91 22.32
CA LEU A 255 -7.61 -10.93 21.51
C LEU A 255 -7.95 -12.33 20.99
N ASP A 256 -7.19 -13.36 21.38
CA ASP A 256 -7.37 -14.74 20.96
C ASP A 256 -7.81 -15.62 22.14
N PHE A 257 -8.13 -16.88 21.86
CA PHE A 257 -8.58 -17.81 22.89
C PHE A 257 -7.42 -18.33 23.75
N PRO A 258 -7.49 -18.23 25.10
CA PRO A 258 -6.40 -18.63 25.99
C PRO A 258 -5.92 -20.08 25.82
N TRP A 259 -6.81 -21.01 25.49
CA TRP A 259 -6.47 -22.44 25.31
C TRP A 259 -5.70 -22.75 24.03
N ARG A 260 -5.40 -21.75 23.20
CA ARG A 260 -4.51 -21.88 22.03
C ARG A 260 -3.04 -21.71 22.38
N TYR A 261 -2.73 -21.41 23.64
CA TYR A 261 -1.39 -21.10 24.11
C TYR A 261 -0.97 -22.08 25.22
N ASP A 262 0.33 -22.38 25.31
CA ASP A 262 0.92 -23.15 26.41
C ASP A 262 1.12 -22.28 27.66
N ASP A 263 1.60 -22.90 28.74
CA ASP A 263 1.84 -22.21 30.03
C ASP A 263 2.87 -21.07 29.93
N ASP A 264 3.72 -21.08 28.90
CA ASP A 264 4.70 -20.03 28.59
C ASP A 264 4.10 -18.93 27.69
N GLY A 265 2.81 -19.02 27.34
CA GLY A 265 2.11 -18.07 26.47
C GLY A 265 2.45 -18.21 24.99
N LYS A 266 3.07 -19.32 24.57
CA LYS A 266 3.40 -19.57 23.15
C LYS A 266 2.26 -20.31 22.45
N PRO A 267 2.02 -20.03 21.16
CA PRO A 267 1.00 -20.74 20.39
C PRO A 267 1.26 -22.25 20.36
N LEU A 268 0.20 -23.04 20.58
CA LEU A 268 0.22 -24.50 20.45
C LEU A 268 0.23 -24.95 18.99
N ALA A 269 -0.35 -24.16 18.08
CA ALA A 269 -0.37 -24.47 16.65
C ALA A 269 1.01 -24.19 16.01
N ASP A 270 1.58 -25.20 15.36
CA ASP A 270 2.90 -25.12 14.72
C ASP A 270 3.01 -23.99 13.70
N ASP A 271 1.97 -23.75 12.90
CA ASP A 271 1.99 -22.70 11.88
C ASP A 271 2.03 -21.30 12.51
N THR A 272 1.29 -21.08 13.61
CA THR A 272 1.33 -19.82 14.37
C THR A 272 2.69 -19.63 15.04
N ARG A 273 3.29 -20.71 15.57
CA ARG A 273 4.64 -20.67 16.17
C ARG A 273 5.70 -20.30 15.15
N LYS A 274 5.69 -20.93 13.97
CA LYS A 274 6.58 -20.56 12.84
C LYS A 274 6.37 -19.12 12.40
N LEU A 275 5.15 -18.61 12.43
CA LEU A 275 4.85 -17.23 12.07
C LEU A 275 5.40 -16.24 13.10
N TRP A 276 5.41 -16.60 14.39
CA TRP A 276 6.06 -15.81 15.44
C TRP A 276 7.58 -15.78 15.27
N GLU A 277 8.20 -16.92 14.94
CA GLU A 277 9.64 -16.97 14.61
C GLU A 277 9.98 -16.04 13.42
N LYS A 278 9.14 -16.04 12.38
CA LYS A 278 9.28 -15.10 11.24
C LYS A 278 9.13 -13.63 11.65
N ARG A 279 8.26 -13.32 12.62
CA ARG A 279 8.15 -11.95 13.17
C ARG A 279 9.43 -11.53 13.87
N GLU A 280 10.02 -12.41 14.66
CA GLU A 280 11.31 -12.13 15.32
C GLU A 280 12.44 -11.92 14.31
N GLU A 281 12.47 -12.71 13.23
CA GLU A 281 13.40 -12.51 12.11
C GLU A 281 13.17 -11.18 11.39
N TYR A 282 11.92 -10.80 11.18
CA TYR A 282 11.56 -9.52 10.58
C TYR A 282 12.00 -8.35 11.46
N VAL A 283 11.76 -8.40 12.77
CA VAL A 283 12.23 -7.37 13.73
C VAL A 283 13.75 -7.25 13.70
N ARG A 284 14.49 -8.37 13.63
CA ARG A 284 15.95 -8.36 13.48
C ARG A 284 16.39 -7.69 12.18
N SER A 285 15.71 -7.98 11.07
CA SER A 285 15.99 -7.35 9.77
C SER A 285 15.69 -5.85 9.77
N VAL A 286 14.62 -5.42 10.46
CA VAL A 286 14.32 -4.00 10.66
C VAL A 286 15.42 -3.32 11.45
N ALA A 287 15.86 -3.91 12.57
CA ALA A 287 16.92 -3.33 13.40
C ALA A 287 18.26 -3.20 12.64
N GLU A 288 18.55 -4.15 11.75
CA GLU A 288 19.69 -4.08 10.83
C GLU A 288 19.54 -2.90 9.85
N ALA A 289 18.38 -2.77 9.20
CA ALA A 289 18.11 -1.68 8.28
C ALA A 289 18.14 -0.30 8.97
N GLU A 290 17.56 -0.16 10.16
CA GLU A 290 17.62 1.07 10.97
C GLU A 290 19.07 1.47 11.24
N LYS A 291 19.93 0.50 11.57
CA LYS A 291 21.35 0.72 11.79
C LYS A 291 22.09 1.13 10.51
N GLU A 292 21.79 0.49 9.38
CA GLU A 292 22.36 0.86 8.07
C GLU A 292 21.97 2.29 7.65
N MET A 293 20.74 2.69 7.97
CA MET A 293 20.21 4.03 7.73
C MET A 293 20.69 5.08 8.75
N ALA A 294 21.48 4.69 9.76
CA ALA A 294 21.85 5.53 10.89
C ALA A 294 20.65 6.19 11.59
N SER A 295 19.53 5.47 11.66
CA SER A 295 18.30 5.89 12.34
C SER A 295 18.26 5.37 13.78
N ASP A 296 17.27 5.85 14.55
CA ASP A 296 16.89 5.24 15.82
C ASP A 296 16.27 3.84 15.63
N ASP A 297 16.06 3.15 16.76
CA ASP A 297 15.47 1.81 16.86
C ASP A 297 13.94 1.85 17.03
N GLY A 298 13.29 2.91 16.55
CA GLY A 298 11.87 3.17 16.79
C GLY A 298 10.96 2.09 16.23
N LEU A 299 11.16 1.67 14.99
CA LEU A 299 10.33 0.67 14.34
C LEU A 299 10.58 -0.73 14.91
N SER A 300 11.84 -1.14 15.08
CA SER A 300 12.15 -2.45 15.66
C SER A 300 11.65 -2.57 17.10
N SER A 301 11.73 -1.51 17.90
CA SER A 301 11.19 -1.46 19.27
C SER A 301 9.66 -1.61 19.31
N ILE A 302 8.94 -0.94 18.40
CA ILE A 302 7.48 -1.03 18.32
C ILE A 302 7.02 -2.40 17.83
N LEU A 303 7.66 -2.95 16.80
CA LEU A 303 7.33 -4.27 16.25
C LEU A 303 7.69 -5.41 17.23
N GLY A 304 8.80 -5.27 17.95
CA GLY A 304 9.23 -6.25 18.97
C GLY A 304 8.41 -6.22 20.27
N SER A 305 7.58 -5.20 20.48
CA SER A 305 6.78 -5.05 21.69
C SER A 305 5.40 -5.68 21.55
N ILE A 306 5.17 -6.77 22.28
CA ILE A 306 3.84 -7.40 22.39
C ILE A 306 2.78 -6.38 22.84
N TYR A 307 3.15 -5.45 23.73
CA TYR A 307 2.25 -4.41 24.22
C TYR A 307 1.74 -3.51 23.09
N TYR A 308 2.63 -2.98 22.24
CA TYR A 308 2.22 -2.10 21.14
C TYR A 308 1.50 -2.86 20.03
N GLN A 309 1.89 -4.12 19.77
CA GLN A 309 1.18 -4.95 18.79
C GLN A 309 -0.25 -5.32 19.25
N ASN A 310 -0.45 -5.55 20.55
CA ASN A 310 -1.79 -5.70 21.13
C ASN A 310 -2.60 -4.41 20.95
N LEU A 311 -2.01 -3.28 21.30
CA LEU A 311 -2.66 -1.97 21.24
C LEU A 311 -3.09 -1.63 19.81
N SER A 312 -2.20 -1.78 18.83
CA SER A 312 -2.53 -1.54 17.41
C SER A 312 -3.68 -2.43 16.94
N SER A 313 -3.66 -3.72 17.28
CA SER A 313 -4.70 -4.66 16.87
C SER A 313 -6.07 -4.29 17.46
N CYS A 314 -6.11 -3.83 18.72
CA CYS A 314 -7.33 -3.31 19.33
C CYS A 314 -7.88 -2.10 18.56
N TYR A 315 -7.01 -1.18 18.13
CA TYR A 315 -7.42 -0.03 17.32
C TYR A 315 -8.00 -0.42 15.97
N THR A 316 -7.31 -1.32 15.25
CA THR A 316 -7.74 -1.77 13.92
C THR A 316 -9.13 -2.38 13.98
N ARG A 317 -9.41 -3.24 14.97
CA ARG A 317 -10.74 -3.86 15.13
C ARG A 317 -11.83 -2.89 15.57
N ALA A 318 -11.52 -1.98 16.49
CA ALA A 318 -12.49 -0.96 16.90
C ALA A 318 -12.94 -0.10 15.71
N LEU A 319 -12.05 0.21 14.77
CA LEU A 319 -12.37 0.98 13.57
C LEU A 319 -13.26 0.20 12.58
N ASP A 320 -13.05 -1.10 12.43
CA ASP A 320 -13.91 -1.95 11.60
C ASP A 320 -15.34 -2.02 12.17
N ASP A 321 -15.50 -2.01 13.50
CA ASP A 321 -16.83 -1.95 14.15
C ASP A 321 -17.54 -0.60 13.98
N PHE A 322 -16.81 0.49 13.74
CA PHE A 322 -17.37 1.83 13.49
C PHE A 322 -17.52 2.18 12.01
N THR A 323 -17.09 1.31 11.09
CA THR A 323 -17.22 1.50 9.63
C THR A 323 -17.97 0.30 9.02
N PRO A 324 -19.32 0.33 8.98
CA PRO A 324 -20.12 -0.82 8.54
C PRO A 324 -19.96 -1.20 7.05
N ASP A 325 -19.19 -0.44 6.27
CA ASP A 325 -19.13 -0.54 4.82
C ASP A 325 -17.75 -1.00 4.29
N ARG A 326 -17.12 -1.93 5.00
CA ARG A 326 -16.07 -2.78 4.43
C ARG A 326 -16.67 -4.14 4.11
N SER A 327 -17.41 -4.21 3.00
CA SER A 327 -17.79 -5.47 2.37
C SER A 327 -16.57 -6.10 1.70
N VAL A 328 -15.64 -6.62 2.49
CA VAL A 328 -14.60 -7.54 2.02
C VAL A 328 -14.65 -8.78 2.92
N GLY A 329 -15.13 -9.87 2.33
CA GLY A 329 -15.52 -11.09 3.03
C GLY A 329 -14.38 -11.75 3.80
N VAL A 330 -14.58 -11.88 5.10
CA VAL A 330 -14.08 -13.04 5.84
C VAL A 330 -15.21 -14.08 5.81
N PRO A 331 -15.00 -15.30 5.28
CA PRO A 331 -16.00 -16.34 5.41
C PRO A 331 -16.07 -16.74 6.89
N ILE A 332 -17.13 -16.31 7.56
CA ILE A 332 -17.53 -16.89 8.84
C ILE A 332 -18.02 -18.30 8.51
N ASN A 333 -17.16 -19.29 8.75
CA ASN A 333 -17.51 -20.69 8.70
C ASN A 333 -18.51 -20.95 9.85
N LYS A 334 -19.81 -20.83 9.58
CA LYS A 334 -20.84 -21.39 10.45
C LYS A 334 -20.75 -22.91 10.29
N GLY A 335 -20.06 -23.55 11.24
CA GLY A 335 -20.15 -24.99 11.40
C GLY A 335 -21.61 -25.37 11.60
N ASN A 336 -22.08 -26.31 10.79
CA ASN A 336 -23.32 -27.03 11.06
C ASN A 336 -23.07 -27.88 12.31
N GLU A 337 -23.82 -27.61 13.37
CA GLU A 337 -24.07 -28.58 14.43
C GLU A 337 -25.18 -29.51 13.91
N ASP A 338 -24.86 -30.81 13.83
CA ASP A 338 -25.82 -31.91 13.76
C ASP A 338 -26.34 -32.25 15.16
#